data_AF-A0A2A2QM58-F1
#
_entry.id   AF-A0A2A2QM58-F1
#
_cell.length_a   1.000
_cell.length_b   1.000
_cell.length_c   1.000
_cell.angle_alpha   90.00
_cell.angle_beta   90.00
_cell.angle_gamma   90.00
#
_symmetry.space_group_name_H-M   'P 1'
#
loop_
_entity.id
_entity.type
_entity.pdbx_description
1 polymer ?
#
loop_
_entity_poly.entity_id
_entity_poly.type
_entity_poly.pdbx_seq_one_letter_code
_entity_poly.pdbx_strand_id
1 'polypeptide(L)'
;MKTSSFLLRLAAATLALGSAFAQELTPTTGITLPVLGKVTPRAAKDVVSSSWSIGAETIDRDFTVYKNFKKYLGPLGAKGVRLQAGWAKCEKVKGVYSWEWLDAIVNDAVAQGTRPWLEFNYGNTIYPGGGGTGLGDGFPSSPEALAAWDRWCRALVERYKDRVNQWEVWNEPDLNNDGSAPVAAYVDLYIRTATMVRELQPKGQVWALALAHKMEYADDFLGLMKARGKLDLIDAVTFHGYPRNPDDTSYVDKLRAISAKHGRTIPLRQGETGAPSKYQDNFALAKISFTETTHAKWDLRRLLAHHAKDVPMNLFALSDMHYTAGSNQGGADGKLRMNYKGLLATNPDQTVAYVKPAYYAAQTIFAIFDDTLPRVKDYAFSTTALRGVALSGYRRERDGAQVVALWFNDAPPADANGVSLANVTLLAGKFTEPVLVDVRTSTVYALPKSSWTQSEKGAVFRGLPIYDSPMLIAEKAAVGITAAR
;
A
#
# COMPACT_ATOMS: atom_id res chain seq x y z
N MET A 1 35.98 3.55 68.71
CA MET A 1 35.28 4.69 68.09
C MET A 1 36.22 5.38 67.10
N LYS A 2 36.00 5.17 65.81
CA LYS A 2 36.41 6.04 64.68
C LYS A 2 35.71 5.48 63.44
N THR A 3 34.62 6.12 63.05
CA THR A 3 33.82 5.85 61.85
C THR A 3 34.44 6.57 60.66
N SER A 4 34.84 5.84 59.62
CA SER A 4 35.22 6.40 58.32
C SER A 4 34.07 6.20 57.33
N SER A 5 33.60 7.31 56.74
CA SER A 5 32.57 7.33 55.70
C SER A 5 33.14 6.92 54.35
N PHE A 6 32.55 5.91 53.72
CA PHE A 6 32.80 5.57 52.31
C PHE A 6 31.76 6.29 51.43
N LEU A 7 32.22 7.25 50.63
CA LEU A 7 31.42 7.91 49.58
C LEU A 7 31.36 6.99 48.36
N LEU A 8 30.18 6.40 48.13
CA LEU A 8 29.87 5.61 46.93
C LEU A 8 29.54 6.58 45.78
N ARG A 9 30.43 6.67 44.77
CA ARG A 9 30.14 7.38 43.52
C ARG A 9 29.20 6.53 42.66
N LEU A 10 27.96 6.98 42.51
CA LEU A 10 27.00 6.41 41.57
C LEU A 10 27.40 6.83 40.16
N ALA A 11 27.97 5.91 39.38
CA ALA A 11 28.18 6.10 37.95
C ALA A 11 26.82 5.93 37.24
N ALA A 12 26.28 7.02 36.70
CA ALA A 12 25.12 6.99 35.83
C ALA A 12 25.51 6.32 34.51
N ALA A 13 25.15 5.04 34.35
CA ALA A 13 25.21 4.38 33.06
C ALA A 13 24.05 4.88 32.18
N THR A 14 24.32 5.86 31.33
CA THR A 14 23.44 6.17 30.20
C THR A 14 23.40 4.96 29.28
N LEU A 15 22.28 4.24 29.27
CA LEU A 15 21.94 3.28 28.22
C LEU A 15 21.85 4.06 26.90
N ALA A 16 22.90 3.96 26.08
CA ALA A 16 22.79 4.25 24.66
C ALA A 16 21.88 3.18 24.04
N LEU A 17 20.62 3.54 23.80
CA LEU A 17 19.73 2.77 22.95
C LEU A 17 20.41 2.60 21.60
N GLY A 18 20.65 1.34 21.22
CA GLY A 18 21.33 0.98 19.98
C GLY A 18 20.66 1.67 18.79
N SER A 19 21.45 2.49 18.10
CA SER A 19 21.15 2.87 16.72
C SER A 19 21.11 1.58 15.92
N ALA A 20 19.91 1.13 15.56
CA ALA A 20 19.76 0.26 14.41
C ALA A 20 20.54 0.91 13.27
N PHE A 21 21.55 0.22 12.72
CA PHE A 21 22.31 0.73 11.58
C PHE A 21 21.30 1.07 10.49
N ALA A 22 21.01 2.37 10.31
CA ALA A 22 20.21 2.83 9.21
C ALA A 22 21.01 2.52 7.95
N GLN A 23 20.51 1.61 7.11
CA GLN A 23 21.20 1.26 5.88
C GLN A 23 21.37 2.52 5.03
N GLU A 24 22.59 2.73 4.53
CA GLU A 24 22.97 3.96 3.86
C GLU A 24 22.18 4.12 2.57
N LEU A 25 21.31 5.14 2.54
CA LEU A 25 20.53 5.48 1.36
C LEU A 25 21.46 5.99 0.26
N THR A 26 21.63 5.20 -0.79
CA THR A 26 22.50 5.59 -1.91
C THR A 26 22.03 6.92 -2.52
N PRO A 27 22.90 7.94 -2.60
CA PRO A 27 22.50 9.26 -3.07
C PRO A 27 22.13 9.24 -4.55
N THR A 28 21.28 10.19 -4.95
CA THR A 28 21.02 10.48 -6.36
C THR A 28 22.18 11.31 -6.91
N THR A 29 22.74 10.88 -8.03
CA THR A 29 23.97 11.47 -8.59
C THR A 29 23.68 12.38 -9.77
N GLY A 30 24.51 13.41 -9.96
CA GLY A 30 24.36 14.39 -11.04
C GLY A 30 23.41 15.55 -10.75
N ILE A 31 22.86 15.65 -9.53
CA ILE A 31 22.12 16.84 -9.07
C ILE A 31 23.11 17.81 -8.40
N THR A 32 23.27 19.01 -8.96
CA THR A 32 24.18 20.06 -8.45
C THR A 32 23.44 21.23 -7.80
N LEU A 33 22.14 21.07 -7.53
CA LEU A 33 21.28 22.10 -6.96
C LEU A 33 21.51 22.25 -5.45
N PRO A 34 21.36 23.46 -4.87
CA PRO A 34 21.46 23.65 -3.42
C PRO A 34 20.40 22.86 -2.66
N VAL A 35 20.80 22.15 -1.60
CA VAL A 35 19.89 21.41 -0.72
C VAL A 35 19.24 22.38 0.28
N LEU A 36 17.91 22.35 0.36
CA LEU A 36 17.12 23.11 1.34
C LEU A 36 16.79 22.29 2.59
N GLY A 37 16.76 20.97 2.47
CA GLY A 37 16.43 20.06 3.56
C GLY A 37 15.79 18.77 3.06
N LYS A 38 14.95 18.17 3.90
CA LYS A 38 14.15 17.00 3.56
C LYS A 38 12.66 17.27 3.76
N VAL A 39 11.84 16.54 3.01
CA VAL A 39 10.39 16.51 3.23
C VAL A 39 10.12 16.07 4.66
N THR A 40 9.35 16.87 5.40
CA THR A 40 8.94 16.54 6.77
C THR A 40 7.90 15.42 6.73
N PRO A 41 8.14 14.27 7.38
CA PRO A 41 7.13 13.24 7.53
C PRO A 41 5.88 13.73 8.24
N ARG A 42 4.73 13.16 7.90
CA ARG A 42 3.46 13.33 8.63
C ARG A 42 2.99 11.97 9.09
N ALA A 43 2.71 11.82 10.38
CA ALA A 43 2.11 10.58 10.88
C ALA A 43 0.65 10.49 10.43
N ALA A 44 0.08 9.28 10.39
CA ALA A 44 -1.29 9.03 9.94
C ALA A 44 -2.34 9.83 10.73
N LYS A 45 -2.09 10.10 12.02
CA LYS A 45 -2.92 10.97 12.87
C LYS A 45 -2.93 12.44 12.45
N ASP A 46 -1.88 12.90 11.77
CA ASP A 46 -1.72 14.28 11.27
C ASP A 46 -2.21 14.42 9.81
N VAL A 47 -2.65 13.32 9.21
CA VAL A 47 -3.31 13.28 7.90
C VAL A 47 -4.81 13.15 8.12
N VAL A 48 -5.59 14.12 7.66
CA VAL A 48 -7.05 14.12 7.80
C VAL A 48 -7.65 12.97 6.98
N SER A 49 -7.35 12.92 5.69
CA SER A 49 -7.78 11.85 4.78
C SER A 49 -6.82 11.71 3.60
N SER A 50 -6.64 10.49 3.12
CA SER A 50 -5.91 10.20 1.89
C SER A 50 -6.37 8.87 1.29
N SER A 51 -6.00 8.64 0.03
CA SER A 51 -6.27 7.40 -0.70
C SER A 51 -5.25 6.30 -0.46
N TRP A 52 -4.31 6.49 0.48
CA TRP A 52 -3.18 5.58 0.72
C TRP A 52 -3.47 4.60 1.85
N SER A 53 -3.22 3.33 1.58
CA SER A 53 -3.20 2.26 2.57
C SER A 53 -1.84 1.56 2.58
N ILE A 54 -1.52 0.93 3.71
CA ILE A 54 -0.39 0.01 3.85
C ILE A 54 -0.89 -1.39 4.20
N GLY A 55 -0.26 -2.39 3.60
CA GLY A 55 -0.55 -3.78 3.85
C GLY A 55 -0.02 -4.27 5.21
N ALA A 56 -0.90 -4.86 6.01
CA ALA A 56 -0.56 -5.69 7.17
C ALA A 56 -1.28 -7.05 7.09
N GLU A 57 -1.48 -7.53 5.86
CA GLU A 57 -2.11 -8.80 5.54
C GLU A 57 -1.24 -9.98 5.98
N THR A 58 -1.76 -11.20 5.83
CA THR A 58 -1.13 -12.47 6.25
C THR A 58 -0.95 -12.66 7.76
N ILE A 59 -1.29 -11.64 8.56
CA ILE A 59 -1.20 -11.71 10.02
C ILE A 59 -2.18 -12.71 10.64
N ASP A 60 -3.26 -13.04 9.92
CA ASP A 60 -4.20 -14.09 10.28
C ASP A 60 -3.59 -15.50 10.27
N ARG A 61 -2.42 -15.65 9.63
CA ARG A 61 -1.66 -16.91 9.53
C ARG A 61 -0.29 -16.81 10.21
N ASP A 62 -0.06 -15.74 10.97
CA ASP A 62 1.17 -15.48 11.71
C ASP A 62 2.43 -15.37 10.83
N PHE A 63 2.29 -15.02 9.55
CA PHE A 63 3.47 -14.75 8.70
C PHE A 63 4.16 -13.43 9.05
N THR A 64 3.44 -12.55 9.76
CA THR A 64 3.98 -11.38 10.45
C THR A 64 3.39 -11.29 11.85
N VAL A 65 4.08 -10.59 12.75
CA VAL A 65 3.64 -10.38 14.14
C VAL A 65 3.47 -8.88 14.42
N TYR A 66 2.23 -8.42 14.60
CA TYR A 66 1.91 -6.99 14.75
C TYR A 66 2.76 -6.28 15.81
N LYS A 67 2.94 -6.91 16.98
CA LYS A 67 3.72 -6.35 18.09
C LYS A 67 5.13 -5.93 17.66
N ASN A 68 5.72 -6.63 16.70
CA ASN A 68 7.10 -6.40 16.27
C ASN A 68 7.23 -5.16 15.36
N PHE A 69 6.19 -4.82 14.59
CA PHE A 69 6.24 -3.71 13.64
C PHE A 69 5.30 -2.53 13.98
N LYS A 70 4.38 -2.66 14.95
CA LYS A 70 3.31 -1.67 15.17
C LYS A 70 3.80 -0.24 15.38
N LYS A 71 4.99 -0.03 15.96
CA LYS A 71 5.57 1.29 16.18
C LYS A 71 5.88 2.08 14.88
N TYR A 72 5.87 1.41 13.73
CA TYR A 72 6.11 2.00 12.42
C TYR A 72 4.81 2.31 11.66
N LEU A 73 3.65 1.83 12.12
CA LEU A 73 2.39 1.97 11.37
C LEU A 73 1.95 3.44 11.28
N GLY A 74 1.73 4.09 12.42
CA GLY A 74 1.31 5.49 12.48
C GLY A 74 2.34 6.45 11.86
N PRO A 75 3.64 6.35 12.22
CA PRO A 75 4.67 7.21 11.67
C PRO A 75 4.84 7.12 10.16
N LEU A 76 4.45 6.03 9.50
CA LEU A 76 4.55 5.89 8.04
C LEU A 76 3.70 6.92 7.30
N GLY A 77 2.52 7.28 7.82
CA GLY A 77 1.65 8.30 7.24
C GLY A 77 0.55 7.78 6.30
N ALA A 78 0.54 6.49 5.95
CA ALA A 78 -0.57 5.88 5.23
C ALA A 78 -1.87 5.97 6.07
N LYS A 79 -2.99 6.38 5.47
CA LYS A 79 -4.22 6.60 6.23
C LYS A 79 -5.04 5.33 6.43
N GLY A 80 -4.91 4.34 5.55
CA GLY A 80 -5.53 3.03 5.70
C GLY A 80 -4.53 1.94 6.07
N VAL A 81 -5.03 0.85 6.66
CA VAL A 81 -4.28 -0.39 6.85
C VAL A 81 -5.14 -1.58 6.45
N ARG A 82 -4.68 -2.40 5.49
CA ARG A 82 -5.39 -3.62 5.05
C ARG A 82 -4.98 -4.80 5.92
N LEU A 83 -5.98 -5.54 6.43
CA LEU A 83 -5.81 -6.66 7.35
C LEU A 83 -6.71 -7.82 6.95
N GLN A 84 -6.18 -9.02 7.12
CA GLN A 84 -6.94 -10.26 6.99
C GLN A 84 -7.49 -10.67 8.35
N ALA A 85 -8.81 -10.87 8.46
CA ALA A 85 -9.45 -11.12 9.75
C ALA A 85 -9.34 -12.58 10.21
N GLY A 86 -9.10 -13.52 9.31
CA GLY A 86 -8.75 -14.91 9.67
C GLY A 86 -9.82 -15.68 10.42
N TRP A 87 -10.78 -16.31 9.74
CA TRP A 87 -11.84 -17.09 10.37
C TRP A 87 -11.29 -18.19 11.28
N ALA A 88 -10.38 -19.03 10.79
CA ALA A 88 -9.75 -20.09 11.58
C ALA A 88 -8.94 -19.58 12.77
N LYS A 89 -8.32 -18.39 12.67
CA LYS A 89 -7.58 -17.78 13.79
C LYS A 89 -8.53 -17.23 14.84
N CYS A 90 -9.66 -16.66 14.41
CA CYS A 90 -10.72 -16.19 15.29
C CYS A 90 -11.50 -17.34 15.94
N GLU A 91 -11.70 -18.47 15.29
CA GLU A 91 -12.57 -19.55 15.79
C GLU A 91 -11.84 -20.89 15.79
N LYS A 92 -11.19 -21.21 16.91
CA LYS A 92 -10.46 -22.48 17.10
C LYS A 92 -11.33 -23.61 17.67
N VAL A 93 -12.44 -23.24 18.32
CA VAL A 93 -13.45 -24.13 18.86
C VAL A 93 -14.79 -23.67 18.32
N LYS A 94 -15.63 -24.60 17.83
CA LYS A 94 -16.90 -24.26 17.19
C LYS A 94 -17.76 -23.36 18.08
N GLY A 95 -18.13 -22.19 17.58
CA GLY A 95 -18.95 -21.17 18.24
C GLY A 95 -18.21 -20.31 19.27
N VAL A 96 -16.91 -20.53 19.50
CA VAL A 96 -16.11 -19.79 20.48
C VAL A 96 -15.04 -18.96 19.78
N TYR A 97 -15.17 -17.63 19.89
CA TYR A 97 -14.30 -16.69 19.19
C TYR A 97 -13.19 -16.13 20.10
N SER A 98 -11.95 -16.18 19.63
CA SER A 98 -10.77 -15.55 20.20
C SER A 98 -10.46 -14.25 19.46
N TRP A 99 -10.89 -13.12 20.03
CA TRP A 99 -10.76 -11.80 19.40
C TRP A 99 -9.51 -11.01 19.81
N GLU A 100 -8.84 -11.39 20.90
CA GLU A 100 -7.84 -10.55 21.58
C GLU A 100 -6.72 -10.08 20.64
N TRP A 101 -6.29 -10.94 19.73
CA TRP A 101 -5.24 -10.61 18.75
C TRP A 101 -5.69 -9.54 17.76
N LEU A 102 -6.91 -9.63 17.23
CA LEU A 102 -7.45 -8.69 16.25
C LEU A 102 -7.91 -7.39 16.94
N ASP A 103 -8.43 -7.47 18.17
CA ASP A 103 -8.72 -6.30 19.00
C ASP A 103 -7.48 -5.45 19.22
N ALA A 104 -6.36 -6.09 19.59
CA ALA A 104 -5.10 -5.41 19.83
C ALA A 104 -4.62 -4.67 18.58
N ILE A 105 -4.80 -5.26 17.39
CA ILE A 105 -4.42 -4.64 16.11
C ILE A 105 -5.36 -3.49 15.76
N VAL A 106 -6.67 -3.73 15.74
CA VAL A 106 -7.67 -2.73 15.33
C VAL A 106 -7.63 -1.51 16.26
N ASN A 107 -7.56 -1.71 17.57
CA ASN A 107 -7.49 -0.60 18.53
C ASN A 107 -6.22 0.22 18.38
N ASP A 108 -5.07 -0.43 18.26
CA ASP A 108 -3.78 0.25 18.14
C ASP A 108 -3.65 0.96 16.78
N ALA A 109 -4.15 0.36 15.69
CA ALA A 109 -4.23 0.98 14.37
C ALA A 109 -5.06 2.27 14.38
N VAL A 110 -6.25 2.25 14.98
CA VAL A 110 -7.10 3.44 15.14
C VAL A 110 -6.43 4.49 16.03
N ALA A 111 -5.84 4.08 17.15
CA ALA A 111 -5.13 4.99 18.05
C ALA A 111 -3.91 5.67 17.39
N GLN A 112 -3.28 5.00 16.43
CA GLN A 112 -2.20 5.55 15.61
C GLN A 112 -2.69 6.45 14.46
N GLY A 113 -4.02 6.59 14.28
CA GLY A 113 -4.64 7.44 13.27
C GLY A 113 -4.86 6.76 11.91
N THR A 114 -4.72 5.44 11.83
CA THR A 114 -5.02 4.67 10.62
C THR A 114 -6.45 4.13 10.64
N ARG A 115 -7.04 3.93 9.46
CA ARG A 115 -8.37 3.33 9.27
C ARG A 115 -8.21 1.87 8.88
N PRO A 116 -8.62 0.91 9.73
CA PRO A 116 -8.57 -0.49 9.35
C PRO A 116 -9.55 -0.81 8.23
N TRP A 117 -9.06 -1.61 7.29
CA TRP A 117 -9.81 -2.30 6.25
C TRP A 117 -9.67 -3.79 6.55
N LEU A 118 -10.77 -4.45 6.89
CA LEU A 118 -10.78 -5.87 7.25
C LEU A 118 -11.32 -6.74 6.12
N GLU A 119 -10.63 -7.84 5.85
CA GLU A 119 -11.07 -8.86 4.89
C GLU A 119 -11.70 -10.06 5.61
N PHE A 120 -12.80 -10.58 5.06
CA PHE A 120 -13.39 -11.85 5.46
C PHE A 120 -12.66 -13.00 4.75
N ASN A 121 -11.73 -13.64 5.45
CA ASN A 121 -10.88 -14.70 4.91
C ASN A 121 -10.34 -15.58 6.05
N TYR A 122 -9.74 -16.74 5.81
CA TYR A 122 -10.07 -17.72 4.77
C TYR A 122 -11.11 -18.70 5.35
N GLY A 123 -11.04 -19.98 4.98
CA GLY A 123 -11.86 -21.04 5.53
C GLY A 123 -11.49 -21.42 6.98
N ASN A 124 -12.18 -22.44 7.50
CA ASN A 124 -11.93 -22.97 8.82
C ASN A 124 -12.10 -24.50 8.85
N THR A 125 -10.99 -25.19 9.08
CA THR A 125 -10.87 -26.66 8.99
C THR A 125 -11.60 -27.42 10.09
N ILE A 126 -12.07 -26.74 11.16
CA ILE A 126 -12.88 -27.37 12.20
C ILE A 126 -14.30 -27.71 11.73
N TYR A 127 -14.72 -27.16 10.58
CA TYR A 127 -16.00 -27.41 9.95
C TYR A 127 -15.81 -28.28 8.69
N PRO A 128 -16.50 -29.43 8.58
CA PRO A 128 -16.55 -30.18 7.33
C PRO A 128 -17.01 -29.29 6.18
N GLY A 129 -16.23 -29.24 5.09
CA GLY A 129 -16.51 -28.33 3.97
C GLY A 129 -16.34 -26.84 4.30
N GLY A 130 -15.54 -26.49 5.31
CA GLY A 130 -15.25 -25.11 5.73
C GLY A 130 -14.14 -24.41 4.94
N GLY A 131 -13.51 -25.09 3.99
CA GLY A 131 -12.27 -24.63 3.34
C GLY A 131 -11.05 -24.72 4.26
N GLY A 132 -9.88 -24.38 3.71
CA GLY A 132 -8.63 -24.29 4.46
C GLY A 132 -8.26 -22.85 4.83
N THR A 133 -7.13 -22.71 5.52
CA THR A 133 -6.69 -21.44 6.10
C THR A 133 -5.82 -20.62 5.14
N GLY A 134 -5.36 -21.20 4.03
CA GLY A 134 -4.49 -20.56 3.06
C GLY A 134 -5.20 -20.06 1.81
N LEU A 135 -4.44 -19.32 1.01
CA LEU A 135 -4.88 -18.87 -0.30
C LEU A 135 -5.25 -20.08 -1.17
N GLY A 136 -6.44 -20.03 -1.78
CA GLY A 136 -6.89 -21.04 -2.73
C GLY A 136 -7.39 -22.33 -2.09
N ASP A 137 -7.41 -22.46 -0.76
CA ASP A 137 -7.85 -23.69 -0.06
C ASP A 137 -9.38 -23.87 0.01
N GLY A 138 -10.11 -23.29 -0.95
CA GLY A 138 -11.56 -23.44 -1.11
C GLY A 138 -12.41 -22.57 -0.18
N PHE A 139 -13.65 -22.31 -0.63
CA PHE A 139 -14.67 -21.59 0.14
C PHE A 139 -15.41 -22.54 1.11
N PRO A 140 -16.02 -22.01 2.19
CA PRO A 140 -17.05 -22.77 2.90
C PRO A 140 -18.19 -23.16 1.96
N SER A 141 -18.58 -24.44 1.96
CA SER A 141 -19.54 -25.01 1.01
C SER A 141 -20.60 -25.91 1.64
N SER A 142 -20.32 -26.52 2.80
CA SER A 142 -21.34 -27.32 3.50
C SER A 142 -22.38 -26.44 4.19
N PRO A 143 -23.61 -26.92 4.41
CA PRO A 143 -24.61 -26.18 5.18
C PRO A 143 -24.13 -25.77 6.58
N GLU A 144 -23.40 -26.66 7.26
CA GLU A 144 -22.83 -26.37 8.59
C GLU A 144 -21.77 -25.27 8.51
N ALA A 145 -20.84 -25.37 7.56
CA ALA A 145 -19.76 -24.41 7.37
C ALA A 145 -20.30 -23.04 6.96
N LEU A 146 -21.27 -22.99 6.04
CA LEU A 146 -21.91 -21.73 5.64
C LEU A 146 -22.67 -21.09 6.80
N ALA A 147 -23.37 -21.87 7.62
CA ALA A 147 -24.03 -21.34 8.82
C ALA A 147 -23.01 -20.82 9.84
N ALA A 148 -21.86 -21.46 9.98
CA ALA A 148 -20.77 -21.00 10.84
C ALA A 148 -20.08 -19.74 10.31
N TRP A 149 -19.84 -19.67 9.00
CA TRP A 149 -19.36 -18.48 8.31
C TRP A 149 -20.25 -17.27 8.60
N ASP A 150 -21.58 -17.44 8.54
CA ASP A 150 -22.52 -16.35 8.87
C ASP A 150 -22.38 -15.87 10.30
N ARG A 151 -22.35 -16.79 11.26
CA ARG A 151 -22.19 -16.43 12.67
C ARG A 151 -20.89 -15.65 12.88
N TRP A 152 -19.79 -16.10 12.27
CA TRP A 152 -18.51 -15.43 12.37
C TRP A 152 -18.53 -14.06 11.70
N CYS A 153 -19.05 -13.93 10.47
CA CYS A 153 -19.15 -12.66 9.77
C CYS A 153 -20.00 -11.65 10.54
N ARG A 154 -21.17 -12.07 11.06
CA ARG A 154 -22.02 -11.22 11.89
C ARG A 154 -21.29 -10.79 13.17
N ALA A 155 -20.65 -11.71 13.87
CA ALA A 155 -19.88 -11.40 15.07
C ALA A 155 -18.71 -10.44 14.79
N LEU A 156 -18.02 -10.59 13.65
CA LEU A 156 -16.93 -9.71 13.23
C LEU A 156 -17.44 -8.28 12.99
N VAL A 157 -18.53 -8.13 12.21
CA VAL A 157 -19.11 -6.83 11.92
C VAL A 157 -19.67 -6.19 13.19
N GLU A 158 -20.46 -6.92 13.98
CA GLU A 158 -20.99 -6.46 15.27
C GLU A 158 -19.89 -5.91 16.17
N ARG A 159 -18.76 -6.62 16.25
CA ARG A 159 -17.64 -6.26 17.12
C ARG A 159 -16.91 -5.00 16.69
N TYR A 160 -16.73 -4.78 15.39
CA TYR A 160 -15.85 -3.73 14.87
C TYR A 160 -16.55 -2.61 14.10
N LYS A 161 -17.88 -2.65 13.89
CA LYS A 161 -18.64 -1.63 13.12
C LYS A 161 -18.53 -0.20 13.62
N ASP A 162 -18.05 0.02 14.84
CA ASP A 162 -17.78 1.34 15.42
C ASP A 162 -16.43 1.94 14.99
N ARG A 163 -15.49 1.10 14.55
CA ARG A 163 -14.10 1.45 14.20
C ARG A 163 -13.72 1.10 12.77
N VAL A 164 -14.41 0.15 12.16
CA VAL A 164 -14.16 -0.39 10.82
C VAL A 164 -15.39 -0.16 9.96
N ASN A 165 -15.20 0.50 8.81
CA ASN A 165 -16.25 0.76 7.83
C ASN A 165 -15.86 0.26 6.42
N GLN A 166 -14.72 -0.42 6.30
CA GLN A 166 -14.19 -0.93 5.03
C GLN A 166 -13.99 -2.43 5.16
N TRP A 167 -14.79 -3.17 4.40
CA TRP A 167 -14.84 -4.61 4.41
C TRP A 167 -14.53 -5.14 3.02
N GLU A 168 -13.81 -6.24 2.94
CA GLU A 168 -13.54 -6.95 1.69
C GLU A 168 -13.89 -8.42 1.85
N VAL A 169 -14.56 -9.00 0.86
CA VAL A 169 -14.98 -10.40 0.94
C VAL A 169 -14.02 -11.27 0.13
N TRP A 170 -13.24 -12.08 0.86
CA TRP A 170 -12.23 -13.00 0.33
C TRP A 170 -11.01 -12.31 -0.32
N ASN A 171 -9.99 -13.11 -0.65
CA ASN A 171 -8.80 -12.70 -1.37
C ASN A 171 -8.51 -13.63 -2.55
N GLU A 172 -8.34 -13.05 -3.73
CA GLU A 172 -7.90 -13.73 -4.95
C GLU A 172 -8.68 -15.02 -5.24
N PRO A 173 -10.03 -14.97 -5.29
CA PRO A 173 -10.86 -16.14 -5.57
C PRO A 173 -10.58 -16.74 -6.96
N ASP A 174 -9.91 -15.98 -7.84
CA ASP A 174 -9.49 -16.42 -9.16
C ASP A 174 -8.25 -17.33 -9.16
N LEU A 175 -7.55 -17.49 -8.03
CA LEU A 175 -6.39 -18.38 -7.90
C LEU A 175 -6.74 -19.83 -7.56
N ASN A 176 -8.02 -20.19 -7.55
CA ASN A 176 -8.47 -21.57 -7.46
C ASN A 176 -8.27 -22.30 -8.80
N ASN A 177 -7.16 -23.03 -8.94
CA ASN A 177 -6.80 -23.69 -10.20
C ASN A 177 -7.30 -25.14 -10.32
N ASP A 178 -7.83 -25.73 -9.25
CA ASP A 178 -8.41 -27.09 -9.26
C ASP A 178 -9.91 -27.11 -9.58
N GLY A 179 -10.53 -25.94 -9.76
CA GLY A 179 -11.94 -25.78 -10.09
C GLY A 179 -12.89 -25.99 -8.90
N SER A 180 -12.37 -26.17 -7.69
CA SER A 180 -13.16 -26.38 -6.48
C SER A 180 -13.91 -25.14 -6.00
N ALA A 181 -13.58 -23.96 -6.53
CA ALA A 181 -14.20 -22.68 -6.17
C ALA A 181 -14.62 -21.88 -7.41
N PRO A 182 -15.70 -22.28 -8.12
CA PRO A 182 -16.16 -21.59 -9.31
C PRO A 182 -16.68 -20.17 -9.00
N VAL A 183 -16.72 -19.31 -10.03
CA VAL A 183 -17.23 -17.92 -9.93
C VAL A 183 -18.59 -17.86 -9.24
N ALA A 184 -19.51 -18.79 -9.57
CA ALA A 184 -20.84 -18.85 -8.96
C ALA A 184 -20.81 -19.04 -7.43
N ALA A 185 -19.87 -19.85 -6.92
CA ALA A 185 -19.72 -20.06 -5.47
C ALA A 185 -19.19 -18.79 -4.78
N TYR A 186 -18.30 -18.04 -5.43
CA TYR A 186 -17.87 -16.73 -4.92
C TYR A 186 -19.02 -15.71 -4.94
N VAL A 187 -19.84 -15.69 -5.99
CA VAL A 187 -21.04 -14.83 -6.06
C VAL A 187 -22.00 -15.13 -4.89
N ASP A 188 -22.24 -16.41 -4.59
CA ASP A 188 -23.07 -16.83 -3.45
C ASP A 188 -22.48 -16.34 -2.12
N LEU A 189 -21.19 -16.58 -1.89
CA LEU A 189 -20.49 -16.17 -0.67
C LEU A 189 -20.45 -14.65 -0.52
N TYR A 190 -20.22 -13.92 -1.61
CA TYR A 190 -20.20 -12.46 -1.65
C TYR A 190 -21.57 -11.89 -1.30
N ILE A 191 -22.64 -12.30 -1.98
CA ILE A 191 -24.00 -11.80 -1.70
C ILE A 191 -24.38 -12.08 -0.25
N ARG A 192 -24.11 -13.30 0.24
CA ARG A 192 -24.37 -13.71 1.63
C ARG A 192 -23.67 -12.78 2.62
N THR A 193 -22.37 -12.55 2.43
CA THR A 193 -21.55 -11.73 3.34
C THR A 193 -21.88 -10.24 3.24
N ALA A 194 -21.95 -9.70 2.02
CA ALA A 194 -22.24 -8.28 1.78
C ALA A 194 -23.63 -7.88 2.30
N THR A 195 -24.64 -8.76 2.17
CA THR A 195 -25.99 -8.52 2.72
C THR A 195 -25.94 -8.38 4.24
N MET A 196 -25.20 -9.27 4.94
CA MET A 196 -25.05 -9.18 6.40
C MET A 196 -24.37 -7.88 6.85
N VAL A 197 -23.31 -7.46 6.15
CA VAL A 197 -22.67 -6.16 6.42
C VAL A 197 -23.68 -5.03 6.22
N ARG A 198 -24.47 -5.08 5.13
CA ARG A 198 -25.50 -4.08 4.81
C ARG A 198 -26.53 -3.93 5.93
N GLU A 199 -26.99 -5.05 6.48
CA GLU A 199 -27.96 -5.12 7.58
C GLU A 199 -27.39 -4.54 8.88
N LEU A 200 -26.17 -4.95 9.25
CA LEU A 200 -25.56 -4.61 10.54
C LEU A 200 -24.89 -3.24 10.57
N GLN A 201 -24.41 -2.76 9.42
CA GLN A 201 -23.74 -1.48 9.26
C GLN A 201 -24.21 -0.80 7.97
N PRO A 202 -25.35 -0.08 7.98
CA PRO A 202 -25.91 0.57 6.80
C PRO A 202 -25.09 1.73 6.20
N LYS A 203 -23.83 1.93 6.58
CA LYS A 203 -22.88 2.82 5.89
C LYS A 203 -21.53 2.15 5.63
N GLY A 204 -21.41 0.87 5.97
CA GLY A 204 -20.25 0.03 5.69
C GLY A 204 -20.04 -0.11 4.19
N GLN A 205 -18.79 -0.06 3.77
CA GLN A 205 -18.38 -0.32 2.40
C GLN A 205 -17.98 -1.79 2.25
N VAL A 206 -18.49 -2.48 1.24
CA VAL A 206 -18.16 -3.88 0.94
C VAL A 206 -17.49 -3.97 -0.43
N TRP A 207 -16.25 -4.45 -0.44
CA TRP A 207 -15.41 -4.56 -1.62
C TRP A 207 -15.31 -6.01 -2.07
N ALA A 208 -15.25 -6.17 -3.38
CA ALA A 208 -15.27 -7.48 -4.04
C ALA A 208 -13.93 -7.82 -4.69
N LEU A 209 -13.73 -9.13 -4.82
CA LEU A 209 -12.70 -9.84 -5.54
C LEU A 209 -11.34 -9.89 -4.86
N ALA A 210 -10.66 -8.76 -4.62
CA ALA A 210 -9.20 -8.77 -4.43
C ALA A 210 -8.55 -9.59 -5.56
N LEU A 211 -8.92 -9.27 -6.81
CA LEU A 211 -8.63 -10.08 -8.00
C LEU A 211 -7.12 -10.19 -8.28
N ALA A 212 -6.58 -11.40 -8.43
CA ALA A 212 -5.17 -11.61 -8.71
C ALA A 212 -4.79 -11.25 -10.16
N HIS A 213 -5.36 -11.95 -11.15
CA HIS A 213 -4.99 -11.72 -12.55
C HIS A 213 -6.05 -12.10 -13.59
N LYS A 214 -7.04 -12.94 -13.30
CA LYS A 214 -7.99 -13.47 -14.31
C LYS A 214 -9.13 -12.48 -14.59
N MET A 215 -9.00 -11.70 -15.66
CA MET A 215 -9.99 -10.70 -16.09
C MET A 215 -11.37 -11.31 -16.36
N GLU A 216 -11.39 -12.51 -16.96
CA GLU A 216 -12.59 -13.27 -17.25
C GLU A 216 -13.39 -13.60 -15.98
N TYR A 217 -12.70 -13.86 -14.86
CA TYR A 217 -13.35 -14.10 -13.57
C TYR A 217 -14.13 -12.88 -13.10
N ALA A 218 -13.57 -11.68 -13.27
CA ALA A 218 -14.24 -10.43 -12.92
C ALA A 218 -15.43 -10.12 -13.83
N ASP A 219 -15.30 -10.41 -15.13
CA ASP A 219 -16.38 -10.26 -16.10
C ASP A 219 -17.56 -11.19 -15.77
N ASP A 220 -17.29 -12.46 -15.51
CA ASP A 220 -18.30 -13.44 -15.12
C ASP A 220 -18.93 -13.11 -13.76
N PHE A 221 -18.13 -12.69 -12.77
CA PHE A 221 -18.63 -12.25 -11.46
C PHE A 221 -19.63 -11.10 -11.60
N LEU A 222 -19.25 -10.04 -12.32
CA LEU A 222 -20.13 -8.88 -12.52
C LEU A 222 -21.36 -9.24 -13.36
N GLY A 223 -21.23 -10.14 -14.33
CA GLY A 223 -22.36 -10.67 -15.10
C GLY A 223 -23.37 -11.43 -14.24
N LEU A 224 -22.90 -12.30 -13.34
CA LEU A 224 -23.76 -13.04 -12.42
C LEU A 224 -24.38 -12.15 -11.34
N MET A 225 -23.62 -11.18 -10.80
CA MET A 225 -24.14 -10.17 -9.87
C MET A 225 -25.25 -9.34 -10.52
N LYS A 226 -25.08 -8.96 -11.80
CA LYS A 226 -26.11 -8.28 -12.60
C LYS A 226 -27.35 -9.15 -12.79
N ALA A 227 -27.16 -10.40 -13.21
CA ALA A 227 -28.27 -11.34 -13.45
C ALA A 227 -29.12 -11.57 -12.19
N ARG A 228 -28.51 -11.48 -11.00
CA ARG A 228 -29.19 -11.58 -9.71
C ARG A 228 -29.74 -10.26 -9.16
N GLY A 229 -29.52 -9.14 -9.87
CA GLY A 229 -29.93 -7.80 -9.44
C GLY A 229 -29.21 -7.33 -8.18
N LYS A 230 -27.93 -7.71 -8.00
CA LYS A 230 -27.12 -7.46 -6.78
C LYS A 230 -25.88 -6.59 -6.99
N LEU A 231 -25.74 -5.92 -8.14
CA LEU A 231 -24.61 -4.99 -8.38
C LEU A 231 -24.55 -3.83 -7.37
N ASP A 232 -25.65 -3.54 -6.67
CA ASP A 232 -25.75 -2.55 -5.60
C ASP A 232 -25.03 -2.91 -4.32
N LEU A 233 -24.75 -4.20 -4.09
CA LEU A 233 -23.94 -4.66 -2.95
C LEU A 233 -22.44 -4.33 -3.10
N ILE A 234 -21.98 -3.94 -4.29
CA ILE A 234 -20.57 -3.71 -4.59
C ILE A 234 -20.25 -2.22 -4.48
N ASP A 235 -19.52 -1.84 -3.43
CA ASP A 235 -19.02 -0.46 -3.26
C ASP A 235 -17.72 -0.21 -4.02
N ALA A 236 -16.89 -1.24 -4.18
CA ALA A 236 -15.69 -1.20 -5.01
C ALA A 236 -15.26 -2.61 -5.45
N VAL A 237 -14.52 -2.68 -6.55
CA VAL A 237 -13.72 -3.85 -6.91
C VAL A 237 -12.26 -3.58 -6.54
N THR A 238 -11.67 -4.51 -5.80
CA THR A 238 -10.25 -4.52 -5.47
C THR A 238 -9.52 -5.51 -6.39
N PHE A 239 -8.28 -5.18 -6.73
CA PHE A 239 -7.44 -5.98 -7.62
C PHE A 239 -5.97 -5.87 -7.25
N HIS A 240 -5.16 -6.86 -7.61
CA HIS A 240 -3.75 -6.99 -7.27
C HIS A 240 -2.90 -6.98 -8.54
N GLY A 241 -2.26 -5.86 -8.84
CA GLY A 241 -1.50 -5.72 -10.09
C GLY A 241 -0.01 -5.77 -9.86
N TYR A 242 0.68 -6.81 -10.33
CA TYR A 242 2.14 -6.96 -10.21
C TYR A 242 2.86 -6.98 -11.57
N PRO A 243 2.84 -5.87 -12.34
CA PRO A 243 3.53 -5.81 -13.63
C PRO A 243 5.05 -5.71 -13.44
N ARG A 244 5.80 -6.15 -14.46
CA ARG A 244 7.26 -5.96 -14.47
C ARG A 244 7.65 -4.47 -14.46
N ASN A 245 6.98 -3.65 -15.25
CA ASN A 245 7.13 -2.19 -15.22
C ASN A 245 6.02 -1.61 -14.32
N PRO A 246 6.33 -0.91 -13.21
CA PRO A 246 5.34 -0.41 -12.26
C PRO A 246 4.33 0.57 -12.87
N ASP A 247 4.69 1.20 -14.00
CA ASP A 247 3.84 2.16 -14.72
C ASP A 247 2.73 1.50 -15.55
N ASP A 248 2.78 0.18 -15.78
CA ASP A 248 1.71 -0.52 -16.50
C ASP A 248 0.45 -0.56 -15.65
N THR A 249 -0.50 0.29 -16.02
CA THR A 249 -1.82 0.42 -15.40
C THR A 249 -2.93 -0.04 -16.35
N SER A 250 -2.61 -0.84 -17.37
CA SER A 250 -3.58 -1.36 -18.34
C SER A 250 -4.67 -2.21 -17.69
N TYR A 251 -4.35 -2.86 -16.56
CA TYR A 251 -5.29 -3.63 -15.75
C TYR A 251 -6.46 -2.78 -15.23
N VAL A 252 -6.18 -1.52 -14.85
CA VAL A 252 -7.21 -0.55 -14.42
C VAL A 252 -8.18 -0.26 -15.57
N ASP A 253 -7.66 -0.05 -16.77
CA ASP A 253 -8.49 0.31 -17.93
C ASP A 253 -9.38 -0.86 -18.34
N LYS A 254 -8.84 -2.09 -18.31
CA LYS A 254 -9.60 -3.31 -18.57
C LYS A 254 -10.73 -3.51 -17.54
N LEU A 255 -10.45 -3.37 -16.25
CA LEU A 255 -11.49 -3.49 -15.21
C LEU A 255 -12.56 -2.40 -15.30
N ARG A 256 -12.19 -1.17 -15.66
CA ARG A 256 -13.15 -0.09 -15.94
C ARG A 256 -14.05 -0.45 -17.12
N ALA A 257 -13.48 -1.00 -18.19
CA ALA A 257 -14.25 -1.44 -19.36
C ALA A 257 -15.21 -2.60 -19.01
N ILE A 258 -14.75 -3.58 -18.22
CA ILE A 258 -15.60 -4.68 -17.73
C ILE A 258 -16.74 -4.14 -16.86
N SER A 259 -16.45 -3.24 -15.90
CA SER A 259 -17.50 -2.63 -15.06
C SER A 259 -18.54 -1.90 -15.91
N ALA A 260 -18.07 -1.07 -16.86
CA ALA A 260 -18.93 -0.34 -17.79
C ALA A 260 -19.80 -1.26 -18.65
N LYS A 261 -19.24 -2.36 -19.16
CA LYS A 261 -19.98 -3.40 -19.92
C LYS A 261 -21.17 -3.95 -19.13
N HIS A 262 -21.05 -4.08 -17.82
CA HIS A 262 -22.16 -4.56 -16.97
C HIS A 262 -23.16 -3.48 -16.57
N GLY A 263 -22.99 -2.24 -17.01
CA GLY A 263 -23.96 -1.15 -16.84
C GLY A 263 -23.81 -0.35 -15.54
N ARG A 264 -22.66 -0.46 -14.86
CA ARG A 264 -22.34 0.37 -13.69
C ARG A 264 -20.85 0.72 -13.66
N THR A 265 -20.55 1.99 -13.45
CA THR A 265 -19.19 2.39 -13.05
C THR A 265 -18.97 2.00 -11.59
N ILE A 266 -18.18 0.96 -11.36
CA ILE A 266 -17.81 0.51 -10.02
C ILE A 266 -16.44 1.10 -9.68
N PRO A 267 -16.28 1.77 -8.52
CA PRO A 267 -14.97 2.24 -8.06
C PRO A 267 -13.94 1.10 -8.02
N LEU A 268 -12.71 1.40 -8.45
CA LEU A 268 -11.61 0.45 -8.40
C LEU A 268 -10.62 0.85 -7.32
N ARG A 269 -9.98 -0.15 -6.70
CA ARG A 269 -8.94 0.02 -5.70
C ARG A 269 -7.81 -0.98 -5.94
N GLN A 270 -6.57 -0.53 -5.90
CA GLN A 270 -5.43 -1.43 -5.89
C GLN A 270 -5.28 -1.99 -4.46
N GLY A 271 -5.62 -3.27 -4.28
CA GLY A 271 -5.69 -3.90 -2.95
C GLY A 271 -4.37 -4.49 -2.48
N GLU A 272 -3.45 -4.79 -3.39
CA GLU A 272 -2.18 -5.41 -3.05
C GLU A 272 -1.18 -5.25 -4.19
N THR A 273 -0.13 -4.44 -3.99
CA THR A 273 0.98 -4.37 -4.95
C THR A 273 2.23 -3.79 -4.30
N GLY A 274 3.41 -4.26 -4.72
CA GLY A 274 4.71 -3.85 -4.23
C GLY A 274 5.82 -4.71 -4.83
N ALA A 275 7.07 -4.28 -4.71
CA ALA A 275 8.23 -5.01 -5.21
C ALA A 275 9.01 -5.74 -4.10
N PRO A 276 9.60 -6.91 -4.37
CA PRO A 276 10.59 -7.49 -3.47
C PRO A 276 11.80 -6.57 -3.27
N SER A 277 12.43 -6.60 -2.10
CA SER A 277 13.66 -5.87 -1.81
C SER A 277 14.94 -6.59 -2.21
N LYS A 278 14.83 -7.86 -2.61
CA LYS A 278 15.91 -8.69 -3.15
C LYS A 278 15.37 -9.86 -3.96
N TYR A 279 16.26 -10.61 -4.60
CA TYR A 279 15.91 -11.85 -5.30
C TYR A 279 15.12 -12.80 -4.38
N GLN A 280 14.03 -13.36 -4.90
CA GLN A 280 13.26 -14.44 -4.29
C GLN A 280 12.73 -15.39 -5.36
N ASP A 281 12.68 -16.68 -5.04
CA ASP A 281 12.20 -17.72 -5.96
C ASP A 281 10.67 -17.78 -6.09
N ASN A 282 9.94 -17.18 -5.13
CA ASN A 282 8.50 -17.37 -4.95
C ASN A 282 7.72 -16.05 -5.02
N PHE A 283 6.40 -16.16 -5.20
CA PHE A 283 5.41 -15.05 -5.21
C PHE A 283 5.49 -14.11 -6.42
N ALA A 284 4.57 -13.13 -6.48
CA ALA A 284 4.55 -12.15 -7.55
C ALA A 284 5.90 -11.42 -7.67
N LEU A 285 6.35 -11.16 -8.91
CA LEU A 285 7.67 -10.61 -9.23
C LEU A 285 8.86 -11.51 -8.80
N ALA A 286 8.66 -12.82 -8.64
CA ALA A 286 9.74 -13.78 -8.42
C ALA A 286 10.75 -13.82 -9.58
N LYS A 287 11.95 -14.33 -9.29
CA LYS A 287 13.03 -14.56 -10.27
C LYS A 287 13.49 -13.31 -11.02
N ILE A 288 13.24 -12.14 -10.43
CA ILE A 288 13.78 -10.85 -10.85
C ILE A 288 14.78 -10.43 -9.78
N SER A 289 15.96 -9.96 -10.21
CA SER A 289 16.95 -9.40 -9.30
C SER A 289 16.49 -8.02 -8.84
N PHE A 290 16.06 -7.94 -7.59
CA PHE A 290 15.78 -6.68 -6.91
C PHE A 290 16.90 -6.31 -5.96
N THR A 291 16.90 -5.04 -5.61
CA THR A 291 17.72 -4.41 -4.57
C THR A 291 16.80 -3.49 -3.77
N GLU A 292 17.25 -2.99 -2.62
CA GLU A 292 16.46 -2.02 -1.88
C GLU A 292 16.26 -0.69 -2.63
N THR A 293 17.19 -0.35 -3.54
CA THR A 293 17.04 0.79 -4.45
C THR A 293 15.91 0.55 -5.45
N THR A 294 15.93 -0.58 -6.16
CA THR A 294 14.89 -0.88 -7.17
C THR A 294 13.54 -1.15 -6.53
N HIS A 295 13.49 -1.69 -5.32
CA HIS A 295 12.28 -1.78 -4.49
C HIS A 295 11.66 -0.41 -4.22
N ALA A 296 12.44 0.53 -3.68
CA ALA A 296 11.95 1.89 -3.43
C ALA A 296 11.47 2.56 -4.72
N LYS A 297 12.24 2.50 -5.81
CA LYS A 297 11.85 3.11 -7.09
C LYS A 297 10.59 2.49 -7.67
N TRP A 298 10.44 1.17 -7.59
CA TRP A 298 9.29 0.46 -8.12
C TRP A 298 8.02 0.85 -7.36
N ASP A 299 8.06 0.84 -6.02
CA ASP A 299 6.93 1.19 -5.18
C ASP A 299 6.49 2.65 -5.39
N LEU A 300 7.44 3.59 -5.45
CA LEU A 300 7.16 5.00 -5.70
C LEU A 300 6.46 5.23 -7.04
N ARG A 301 6.97 4.60 -8.11
CA ARG A 301 6.37 4.68 -9.46
C ARG A 301 4.97 4.06 -9.45
N ARG A 302 4.80 2.93 -8.77
CA ARG A 302 3.50 2.23 -8.71
C ARG A 302 2.44 3.06 -8.00
N LEU A 303 2.79 3.68 -6.86
CA LEU A 303 1.93 4.59 -6.10
C LEU A 303 1.45 5.75 -6.97
N LEU A 304 2.38 6.48 -7.60
CA LEU A 304 2.04 7.66 -8.39
C LEU A 304 1.37 7.32 -9.73
N ALA A 305 1.65 6.17 -10.33
CA ALA A 305 0.95 5.70 -11.53
C ALA A 305 -0.54 5.42 -11.25
N HIS A 306 -0.88 4.85 -10.09
CA HIS A 306 -2.29 4.66 -9.68
C HIS A 306 -2.96 5.97 -9.31
N HIS A 307 -2.25 6.84 -8.61
CA HIS A 307 -2.78 8.16 -8.22
C HIS A 307 -3.06 9.05 -9.44
N ALA A 308 -2.20 8.98 -10.47
CA ALA A 308 -2.43 9.64 -11.76
C ALA A 308 -3.71 9.14 -12.49
N LYS A 309 -4.24 7.98 -12.09
CA LYS A 309 -5.51 7.41 -12.59
C LYS A 309 -6.67 7.51 -11.59
N ASP A 310 -6.53 8.24 -10.49
CA ASP A 310 -7.54 8.33 -9.42
C ASP A 310 -7.92 6.96 -8.82
N VAL A 311 -6.94 6.05 -8.71
CA VAL A 311 -7.13 4.73 -8.08
C VAL A 311 -6.47 4.72 -6.70
N PRO A 312 -7.24 4.60 -5.60
CA PRO A 312 -6.68 4.38 -4.26
C PRO A 312 -5.81 3.14 -4.23
N MET A 313 -4.72 3.17 -3.46
CA MET A 313 -3.71 2.12 -3.47
C MET A 313 -3.31 1.69 -2.06
N ASN A 314 -3.27 0.37 -1.88
CA ASN A 314 -2.64 -0.31 -0.77
C ASN A 314 -1.25 -0.79 -1.19
N LEU A 315 -0.21 -0.26 -0.55
CA LEU A 315 1.17 -0.70 -0.76
C LEU A 315 1.41 -2.00 0.01
N PHE A 316 1.88 -3.03 -0.66
CA PHE A 316 2.13 -4.34 -0.07
C PHE A 316 3.64 -4.57 0.10
N ALA A 317 4.19 -4.62 1.31
CA ALA A 317 3.52 -4.57 2.63
C ALA A 317 4.40 -3.88 3.69
N LEU A 318 3.91 -3.70 4.91
CA LEU A 318 4.67 -3.03 5.97
C LEU A 318 5.90 -3.85 6.42
N SER A 319 5.78 -5.17 6.55
CA SER A 319 6.83 -6.04 7.07
C SER A 319 7.12 -7.21 6.14
N ASP A 320 8.38 -7.65 6.11
CA ASP A 320 8.73 -8.90 5.45
C ASP A 320 7.97 -10.05 6.10
N MET A 321 7.52 -10.98 5.27
CA MET A 321 6.64 -12.07 5.69
C MET A 321 7.39 -13.40 5.70
N HIS A 322 7.12 -14.17 6.75
CA HIS A 322 7.68 -15.49 7.01
C HIS A 322 6.62 -16.54 6.76
N TYR A 323 6.57 -17.10 5.55
CA TYR A 323 5.63 -18.18 5.24
C TYR A 323 6.16 -19.47 5.85
N THR A 324 5.69 -19.78 7.06
CA THR A 324 6.15 -20.89 7.91
C THR A 324 5.27 -22.13 7.83
N ALA A 325 4.04 -22.01 7.34
CA ALA A 325 3.07 -23.11 7.27
C ALA A 325 2.84 -23.59 5.83
N GLY A 326 2.51 -24.88 5.70
CA GLY A 326 2.00 -25.46 4.47
C GLY A 326 0.72 -24.74 4.03
N SER A 327 0.77 -24.08 2.89
CA SER A 327 -0.37 -23.48 2.17
C SER A 327 -0.09 -23.60 0.68
N ASN A 328 -1.03 -23.32 -0.22
CA ASN A 328 -0.68 -23.24 -1.66
C ASN A 328 0.39 -22.17 -1.97
N GLN A 329 0.72 -21.30 -0.99
CA GLN A 329 1.77 -20.29 -1.04
C GLN A 329 3.06 -20.70 -0.28
N GLY A 330 3.00 -21.69 0.61
CA GLY A 330 4.12 -22.26 1.35
C GLY A 330 4.15 -23.75 1.11
N GLY A 331 5.07 -24.26 0.28
CA GLY A 331 5.11 -25.69 -0.07
C GLY A 331 4.93 -26.61 1.14
N ALA A 332 4.28 -27.76 0.94
CA ALA A 332 4.00 -28.77 1.97
C ALA A 332 5.28 -29.41 2.58
N ASP A 333 6.46 -28.90 2.24
CA ASP A 333 7.78 -29.38 2.65
C ASP A 333 8.27 -28.77 3.98
N GLY A 334 7.46 -27.95 4.64
CA GLY A 334 7.81 -27.31 5.92
C GLY A 334 8.91 -26.26 5.82
N LYS A 335 9.28 -25.82 4.60
CA LYS A 335 10.33 -24.83 4.41
C LYS A 335 9.78 -23.40 4.54
N LEU A 336 10.43 -22.62 5.39
CA LEU A 336 10.24 -21.18 5.48
C LEU A 336 10.48 -20.54 4.11
N ARG A 337 9.49 -19.83 3.60
CA ARG A 337 9.61 -19.01 2.40
C ARG A 337 9.44 -17.55 2.77
N MET A 338 10.45 -16.75 2.45
CA MET A 338 10.41 -15.32 2.69
C MET A 338 9.74 -14.59 1.53
N ASN A 339 8.90 -13.62 1.84
CA ASN A 339 8.42 -12.62 0.89
C ASN A 339 8.99 -11.26 1.31
N TYR A 340 9.92 -10.73 0.50
CA TYR A 340 10.74 -9.57 0.84
C TYR A 340 10.13 -8.23 0.41
N LYS A 341 8.81 -8.19 0.19
CA LYS A 341 8.07 -6.95 -0.19
C LYS A 341 7.82 -6.00 0.98
N GLY A 342 8.26 -6.36 2.19
CA GLY A 342 8.09 -5.52 3.37
C GLY A 342 8.90 -4.24 3.27
N LEU A 343 8.33 -3.12 3.72
CA LEU A 343 9.07 -1.88 4.00
C LEU A 343 10.04 -2.02 5.19
N LEU A 344 9.82 -3.04 6.03
CA LEU A 344 10.65 -3.40 7.17
C LEU A 344 11.31 -4.76 6.92
N ALA A 345 12.63 -4.81 7.06
CA ALA A 345 13.37 -6.06 7.05
C ALA A 345 13.18 -6.75 8.41
N THR A 346 13.11 -8.08 8.40
CA THR A 346 12.87 -8.88 9.62
C THR A 346 13.97 -9.90 9.89
N ASN A 347 14.25 -10.13 11.17
CA ASN A 347 15.05 -11.24 11.66
C ASN A 347 14.27 -12.57 11.54
N PRO A 348 14.94 -13.74 11.69
CA PRO A 348 14.28 -15.05 11.71
C PRO A 348 13.16 -15.21 12.75
N ASP A 349 13.21 -14.46 13.86
CA ASP A 349 12.17 -14.42 14.90
C ASP A 349 11.03 -13.42 14.61
N GLN A 350 10.96 -12.93 13.37
CA GLN A 350 10.00 -11.93 12.87
C GLN A 350 10.11 -10.55 13.56
N THR A 351 11.14 -10.29 14.37
CA THR A 351 11.41 -8.93 14.87
C THR A 351 11.97 -8.05 13.76
N VAL A 352 11.74 -6.74 13.83
CA VAL A 352 12.27 -5.81 12.81
C VAL A 352 13.78 -5.72 12.95
N ALA A 353 14.50 -6.12 11.90
CA ALA A 353 15.95 -6.01 11.79
C ALA A 353 16.37 -4.55 11.51
N TYR A 354 15.76 -3.95 10.49
CA TYR A 354 15.95 -2.54 10.13
C TYR A 354 14.82 -2.02 9.23
N VAL A 355 14.75 -0.70 9.08
CA VAL A 355 13.79 -0.01 8.20
C VAL A 355 14.41 0.14 6.81
N LYS A 356 13.76 -0.38 5.76
CA LYS A 356 14.30 -0.32 4.40
C LYS A 356 14.13 1.09 3.79
N PRO A 357 14.96 1.48 2.81
CA PRO A 357 14.81 2.73 2.06
C PRO A 357 13.40 3.00 1.52
N ALA A 358 12.68 1.96 1.09
CA ALA A 358 11.32 2.07 0.57
C ALA A 358 10.32 2.65 1.61
N TYR A 359 10.55 2.45 2.91
CA TYR A 359 9.71 3.04 3.97
C TYR A 359 9.76 4.58 3.93
N TYR A 360 10.96 5.16 3.91
CA TYR A 360 11.15 6.61 3.89
C TYR A 360 10.70 7.23 2.56
N ALA A 361 10.90 6.49 1.47
CA ALA A 361 10.39 6.85 0.16
C ALA A 361 8.85 6.93 0.15
N ALA A 362 8.15 5.89 0.62
CA ALA A 362 6.69 5.88 0.74
C ALA A 362 6.18 6.98 1.69
N GLN A 363 6.86 7.19 2.82
CA GLN A 363 6.55 8.26 3.79
C GLN A 363 6.60 9.66 3.14
N THR A 364 7.48 9.87 2.15
CA THR A 364 7.56 11.12 1.39
C THR A 364 6.32 11.34 0.54
N ILE A 365 5.82 10.30 -0.15
CA ILE A 365 4.55 10.37 -0.89
C ILE A 365 3.40 10.66 0.08
N PHE A 366 3.30 9.91 1.18
CA PHE A 366 2.16 10.02 2.10
C PHE A 366 2.11 11.37 2.83
N ALA A 367 3.26 12.03 3.02
CA ALA A 367 3.30 13.38 3.60
C ALA A 367 2.79 14.46 2.64
N ILE A 368 3.06 14.33 1.34
CA ILE A 368 2.77 15.34 0.31
C ILE A 368 1.37 15.16 -0.29
N PHE A 369 1.02 13.92 -0.65
CA PHE A 369 -0.21 13.60 -1.37
C PHE A 369 -1.29 13.16 -0.39
N ASP A 370 -2.16 14.08 0.02
CA ASP A 370 -3.40 13.79 0.72
C ASP A 370 -4.60 14.35 -0.05
N ASP A 371 -5.82 14.19 0.46
CA ASP A 371 -7.01 14.61 -0.29
C ASP A 371 -7.11 16.14 -0.47
N THR A 372 -6.25 16.94 0.17
CA THR A 372 -6.17 18.39 -0.07
C THR A 372 -5.45 18.75 -1.37
N LEU A 373 -4.77 17.79 -1.99
CA LEU A 373 -3.95 17.96 -3.20
C LEU A 373 -4.52 17.13 -4.37
N PRO A 374 -5.75 17.43 -4.85
CA PRO A 374 -6.38 16.65 -5.92
C PRO A 374 -5.62 16.76 -7.24
N ARG A 375 -5.77 15.72 -8.07
CA ARG A 375 -5.19 15.64 -9.40
C ARG A 375 -5.84 16.66 -10.34
N VAL A 376 -5.00 17.32 -11.13
CA VAL A 376 -5.43 18.13 -12.28
C VAL A 376 -5.53 17.20 -13.49
N LYS A 377 -6.73 17.02 -14.02
CA LYS A 377 -6.98 16.19 -15.20
C LYS A 377 -6.27 16.78 -16.42
N ASP A 378 -5.76 15.89 -17.28
CA ASP A 378 -5.16 16.23 -18.58
C ASP A 378 -4.06 17.29 -18.49
N TYR A 379 -3.15 17.13 -17.53
CA TYR A 379 -2.07 18.08 -17.28
C TYR A 379 -1.06 18.12 -18.43
N ALA A 380 -1.24 19.06 -19.34
CA ALA A 380 -0.45 19.16 -20.57
C ALA A 380 0.99 19.64 -20.32
N PHE A 381 1.95 18.96 -20.94
CA PHE A 381 3.37 19.28 -20.86
C PHE A 381 4.11 18.97 -22.16
N SER A 382 5.31 19.50 -22.29
CA SER A 382 6.30 19.06 -23.30
C SER A 382 7.68 18.95 -22.67
N THR A 383 8.56 18.15 -23.25
CA THR A 383 9.92 17.96 -22.74
C THR A 383 10.92 17.69 -23.86
N THR A 384 12.19 18.05 -23.62
CA THR A 384 13.32 17.69 -24.48
C THR A 384 13.98 16.38 -24.06
N ALA A 385 13.42 15.65 -23.09
CA ALA A 385 13.92 14.35 -22.70
C ALA A 385 13.89 13.36 -23.88
N LEU A 386 14.95 12.56 -24.02
CA LEU A 386 15.07 11.55 -25.08
C LEU A 386 14.39 10.22 -24.74
N ARG A 387 13.84 10.10 -23.52
CA ARG A 387 13.16 8.92 -23.00
C ARG A 387 11.70 9.24 -22.71
N GLY A 388 10.86 8.20 -22.66
CA GLY A 388 9.46 8.34 -22.22
C GLY A 388 9.39 8.91 -20.80
N VAL A 389 8.54 9.91 -20.60
CA VAL A 389 8.33 10.58 -19.31
C VAL A 389 6.88 10.40 -18.88
N ALA A 390 6.67 9.83 -17.69
CA ALA A 390 5.38 9.94 -17.00
C ALA A 390 5.32 11.31 -16.31
N LEU A 391 4.17 11.98 -16.40
CA LEU A 391 3.95 13.25 -15.70
C LEU A 391 2.49 13.36 -15.24
N SER A 392 2.30 13.79 -14.00
CA SER A 392 0.98 14.11 -13.45
C SER A 392 1.06 15.36 -12.59
N GLY A 393 0.05 16.22 -12.68
CA GLY A 393 -0.03 17.48 -11.93
C GLY A 393 -1.16 17.46 -10.92
N TYR A 394 -0.94 18.19 -9.82
CA TYR A 394 -1.84 18.27 -8.68
C TYR A 394 -1.89 19.71 -8.19
N ARG A 395 -3.04 20.12 -7.64
CA ARG A 395 -3.24 21.50 -7.21
C ARG A 395 -4.03 21.53 -5.91
N ARG A 396 -3.43 22.13 -4.88
CA ARG A 396 -4.08 22.27 -3.59
C ARG A 396 -5.22 23.27 -3.67
N GLU A 397 -6.37 22.90 -3.12
CA GLU A 397 -7.60 23.69 -3.29
C GLU A 397 -7.54 25.07 -2.59
N ARG A 398 -6.96 25.13 -1.38
CA ARG A 398 -7.01 26.33 -0.53
C ARG A 398 -6.23 27.54 -1.06
N ASP A 399 -5.11 27.29 -1.74
CA ASP A 399 -4.12 28.33 -2.11
C ASP A 399 -3.60 28.16 -3.55
N GLY A 400 -4.07 27.14 -4.28
CA GLY A 400 -3.66 26.88 -5.65
C GLY A 400 -2.24 26.37 -5.82
N ALA A 401 -1.51 26.05 -4.74
CA ALA A 401 -0.14 25.57 -4.81
C ALA A 401 -0.08 24.26 -5.60
N GLN A 402 0.87 24.16 -6.53
CA GLN A 402 0.98 23.03 -7.44
C GLN A 402 2.12 22.08 -7.07
N VAL A 403 1.89 20.80 -7.33
CA VAL A 403 2.90 19.74 -7.29
C VAL A 403 2.79 18.97 -8.60
N VAL A 404 3.91 18.71 -9.25
CA VAL A 404 3.99 17.95 -10.50
C VAL A 404 5.01 16.85 -10.35
N ALA A 405 4.55 15.60 -10.45
CA ALA A 405 5.40 14.43 -10.38
C ALA A 405 5.85 14.01 -11.79
N LEU A 406 7.12 13.68 -11.94
CA LEU A 406 7.70 13.20 -13.21
C LEU A 406 8.85 12.21 -13.02
N TRP A 407 8.98 11.26 -13.95
CA TRP A 407 10.08 10.28 -14.02
C TRP A 407 10.16 9.62 -15.41
N PHE A 408 11.27 8.92 -15.70
CA PHE A 408 11.37 8.05 -16.87
C PHE A 408 10.59 6.75 -16.68
N ASN A 409 9.63 6.49 -17.57
CA ASN A 409 8.70 5.36 -17.46
C ASN A 409 8.83 4.32 -18.59
N ASP A 410 9.76 4.53 -19.53
CA ASP A 410 10.01 3.71 -20.71
C ASP A 410 10.56 2.30 -20.39
N ALA A 411 11.08 2.08 -19.19
CA ALA A 411 11.58 0.78 -18.73
C ALA A 411 11.39 0.60 -17.21
N PRO A 412 11.39 -0.65 -16.69
CA PRO A 412 11.47 -0.90 -15.24
C PRO A 412 12.65 -0.17 -14.59
N PRO A 413 12.55 0.23 -13.31
CA PRO A 413 13.63 0.95 -12.64
C PRO A 413 14.88 0.07 -12.47
N ALA A 414 16.04 0.70 -12.53
CA ALA A 414 17.36 0.09 -12.33
C ALA A 414 18.06 0.65 -11.09
N ASP A 415 19.16 0.03 -10.66
CA ASP A 415 19.97 0.50 -9.53
C ASP A 415 20.68 1.84 -9.78
N ALA A 416 20.87 2.22 -11.04
CA ALA A 416 21.55 3.46 -11.41
C ALA A 416 20.80 4.69 -10.88
N ASN A 417 21.48 5.59 -10.18
CA ASN A 417 20.87 6.80 -9.60
C ASN A 417 21.32 8.09 -10.30
N GLY A 418 21.87 7.99 -11.50
CA GLY A 418 22.29 9.13 -12.30
C GLY A 418 21.11 9.81 -12.99
N VAL A 419 21.07 11.14 -12.91
CA VAL A 419 20.06 11.96 -13.60
C VAL A 419 20.49 12.31 -15.02
N SER A 420 19.51 12.48 -15.90
CA SER A 420 19.63 13.20 -17.16
C SER A 420 19.01 14.58 -17.02
N LEU A 421 19.51 15.56 -17.77
CA LEU A 421 18.97 16.92 -17.76
C LEU A 421 18.06 17.12 -18.97
N ALA A 422 16.86 17.65 -18.75
CA ALA A 422 15.93 17.97 -19.82
C ALA A 422 15.19 19.29 -19.54
N ASN A 423 14.77 19.98 -20.59
CA ASN A 423 13.82 21.07 -20.44
C ASN A 423 12.42 20.50 -20.29
N VAL A 424 11.60 21.08 -19.41
CA VAL A 424 10.21 20.70 -19.18
C VAL A 424 9.35 21.95 -19.22
N THR A 425 8.33 21.95 -20.09
CA THR A 425 7.33 23.01 -20.18
C THR A 425 6.01 22.49 -19.63
N LEU A 426 5.48 23.17 -18.61
CA LEU A 426 4.20 22.86 -17.97
C LEU A 426 3.19 23.93 -18.38
N LEU A 427 2.28 23.60 -19.31
CA LEU A 427 1.38 24.58 -19.93
C LEU A 427 0.35 25.17 -18.95
N ALA A 428 -0.01 24.42 -17.91
CA ALA A 428 -0.89 24.86 -16.82
C ALA A 428 -0.12 25.17 -15.51
N GLY A 429 1.21 25.25 -15.58
CA GLY A 429 2.09 25.46 -14.43
C GLY A 429 2.02 26.89 -13.89
N LYS A 430 1.79 27.03 -12.59
CA LYS A 430 1.78 28.27 -11.83
C LYS A 430 2.64 28.09 -10.58
N PHE A 431 3.83 28.69 -10.61
CA PHE A 431 4.82 28.63 -9.54
C PHE A 431 5.34 30.02 -9.19
N THR A 432 5.53 30.25 -7.89
CA THR A 432 6.14 31.45 -7.33
C THR A 432 7.54 31.14 -6.81
N GLU A 433 7.67 30.11 -5.96
CA GLU A 433 8.93 29.62 -5.42
C GLU A 433 9.02 28.09 -5.60
N PRO A 434 9.25 27.60 -6.82
CA PRO A 434 9.32 26.16 -7.07
C PRO A 434 10.59 25.56 -6.45
N VAL A 435 10.45 24.34 -5.94
CA VAL A 435 11.52 23.47 -5.48
C VAL A 435 11.50 22.16 -6.26
N LEU A 436 12.64 21.48 -6.29
CA LEU A 436 12.75 20.12 -6.81
C LEU A 436 12.82 19.14 -5.63
N VAL A 437 11.99 18.11 -5.63
CA VAL A 437 12.01 17.06 -4.60
C VAL A 437 12.45 15.75 -5.24
N ASP A 438 13.49 15.12 -4.71
CA ASP A 438 13.79 13.71 -4.98
C ASP A 438 13.02 12.86 -3.97
N VAL A 439 11.95 12.20 -4.43
CA VAL A 439 11.03 11.47 -3.55
C VAL A 439 11.71 10.27 -2.89
N ARG A 440 12.69 9.66 -3.57
CA ARG A 440 13.42 8.49 -3.06
C ARG A 440 14.27 8.84 -1.86
N THR A 441 14.89 10.02 -1.87
CA THR A 441 15.79 10.49 -0.81
C THR A 441 15.15 11.47 0.17
N SER A 442 13.90 11.84 -0.10
CA SER A 442 13.17 12.94 0.54
C SER A 442 13.86 14.31 0.40
N THR A 443 14.91 14.42 -0.42
CA THR A 443 15.73 15.63 -0.49
C THR A 443 15.00 16.72 -1.26
N VAL A 444 14.99 17.93 -0.69
CA VAL A 444 14.40 19.12 -1.31
C VAL A 444 15.53 20.04 -1.75
N TYR A 445 15.53 20.40 -3.03
CA TYR A 445 16.50 21.27 -3.66
C TYR A 445 15.88 22.60 -4.07
N ALA A 446 16.65 23.67 -3.94
CA ALA A 446 16.28 24.96 -4.49
C ALA A 446 16.39 24.92 -6.02
N LEU A 447 15.42 25.52 -6.73
CA LEU A 447 15.53 25.79 -8.15
C LEU A 447 15.96 27.26 -8.35
N PRO A 448 17.21 27.52 -8.81
CA PRO A 448 17.67 28.88 -9.06
C PRO A 448 16.73 29.62 -10.01
N LYS A 449 16.54 30.93 -9.80
CA LYS A 449 15.65 31.71 -10.67
C LYS A 449 16.08 31.68 -12.15
N SER A 450 17.37 31.44 -12.43
CA SER A 450 17.89 31.27 -13.78
C SER A 450 17.50 29.95 -14.45
N SER A 451 17.11 28.92 -13.69
CA SER A 451 16.74 27.60 -14.23
C SER A 451 15.26 27.48 -14.60
N TRP A 452 14.44 28.50 -14.36
CA TRP A 452 13.03 28.45 -14.72
C TRP A 452 12.41 29.83 -14.99
N THR A 453 11.31 29.83 -15.74
CA THR A 453 10.54 31.04 -16.08
C THR A 453 9.06 30.78 -15.91
N GLN A 454 8.33 31.75 -15.36
CA GLN A 454 6.85 31.77 -15.32
C GLN A 454 6.31 32.77 -16.33
N SER A 455 5.28 32.39 -17.08
CA SER A 455 4.51 33.26 -17.96
C SER A 455 3.02 32.97 -17.85
N GLU A 456 2.18 33.72 -18.56
CA GLU A 456 0.75 33.43 -18.68
C GLU A 456 0.48 32.08 -19.35
N LYS A 457 1.40 31.60 -20.22
CA LYS A 457 1.30 30.33 -20.95
C LYS A 457 1.83 29.13 -20.15
N GLY A 458 2.18 29.32 -18.88
CA GLY A 458 2.72 28.29 -18.00
C GLY A 458 4.17 28.50 -17.59
N ALA A 459 4.80 27.44 -17.10
CA ALA A 459 6.14 27.45 -16.53
C ALA A 459 7.12 26.61 -17.38
N VAL A 460 8.34 27.10 -17.56
CA VAL A 460 9.42 26.39 -18.27
C VAL A 460 10.59 26.19 -17.32
N PHE A 461 11.01 24.94 -17.13
CA PHE A 461 12.18 24.53 -16.36
C PHE A 461 13.28 24.06 -17.32
N ARG A 462 14.51 24.57 -17.14
CA ARG A 462 15.66 24.32 -18.01
C ARG A 462 16.67 23.42 -17.30
N GLY A 463 17.16 22.41 -18.00
CA GLY A 463 18.14 21.47 -17.45
C GLY A 463 17.66 20.79 -16.17
N LEU A 464 16.38 20.43 -16.10
CA LEU A 464 15.79 19.78 -14.94
C LEU A 464 16.33 18.35 -14.79
N PRO A 465 16.84 17.95 -13.61
CA PRO A 465 17.22 16.57 -13.34
C PRO A 465 16.02 15.61 -13.38
N ILE A 466 16.10 14.56 -14.19
CA ILE A 466 15.11 13.48 -14.31
C ILE A 466 15.83 12.14 -14.34
N TYR A 467 15.27 11.14 -13.67
CA TYR A 467 15.71 9.75 -13.72
C TYR A 467 14.52 8.79 -13.59
N ASP A 468 14.78 7.51 -13.41
CA ASP A 468 13.80 6.43 -13.36
C ASP A 468 13.12 6.24 -12.00
N SER A 469 13.14 7.28 -11.16
CA SER A 469 12.39 7.39 -9.90
C SER A 469 11.67 8.75 -9.85
N PRO A 470 10.54 8.86 -9.12
CA PRO A 470 9.78 10.10 -9.08
C PRO A 470 10.57 11.29 -8.54
N MET A 471 10.60 12.35 -9.34
CA MET A 471 10.96 13.70 -8.95
C MET A 471 9.69 14.55 -8.87
N LEU A 472 9.66 15.57 -8.02
CA LEU A 472 8.57 16.54 -7.96
C LEU A 472 9.08 17.94 -8.27
N ILE A 473 8.38 18.65 -9.16
CA ILE A 473 8.41 20.12 -9.20
C ILE A 473 7.26 20.58 -8.32
N ALA A 474 7.56 21.21 -7.19
CA ALA A 474 6.54 21.61 -6.22
C ALA A 474 6.66 23.08 -5.87
N GLU A 475 5.54 23.77 -5.69
CA GLU A 475 5.54 25.04 -4.97
C GLU A 475 6.05 24.79 -3.55
N LYS A 476 7.02 25.57 -3.07
CA LYS A 476 7.66 25.34 -1.77
C LYS A 476 6.65 25.30 -0.63
N ALA A 477 5.63 26.16 -0.68
CA ALA A 477 4.55 26.19 0.29
C ALA A 477 3.67 24.92 0.30
N ALA A 478 3.84 24.00 -0.66
CA ALA A 478 3.18 22.71 -0.69
C ALA A 478 3.97 21.55 -0.09
N VAL A 479 5.21 21.80 0.32
CA VAL A 479 6.09 20.77 0.88
C VAL A 479 6.51 21.23 2.27
N GLY A 480 6.23 20.42 3.30
CA GLY A 480 6.85 20.62 4.61
C GLY A 480 8.34 20.32 4.51
N ILE A 481 9.21 21.26 4.90
CA ILE A 481 10.66 21.10 4.79
C ILE A 481 11.28 21.18 6.18
N THR A 482 12.00 20.13 6.57
CA THR A 482 12.89 20.15 7.74
C THR A 482 14.32 20.37 7.25
N ALA A 483 15.05 21.30 7.88
CA ALA A 483 16.45 21.55 7.54
C ALA A 483 17.29 20.25 7.62
N ALA A 484 18.22 20.08 6.68
CA ALA A 484 19.22 19.02 6.79
C ALA A 484 20.07 19.31 8.04
N ARG A 485 20.09 18.37 8.98
CA ARG A 485 20.96 18.46 10.17
C ARG A 485 22.40 18.17 9.79
#